data_AF-A0A8J7TDJ9-F1
#
_entry.id   AF-A0A8J7TDJ9-F1
#
_cell.length_a   1.000
_cell.length_b   1.000
_cell.length_c   1.000
_cell.angle_alpha   90.00
_cell.angle_beta   90.00
_cell.angle_gamma   90.00
#
_symmetry.space_group_name_H-M   'P 1'
#
loop_
_entity.id
_entity.type
_entity.pdbx_description
1 polymer ?
#
loop_
_entity_poly.entity_id
_entity_poly.type
_entity_poly.pdbx_seq_one_letter_code
_entity_poly.pdbx_strand_id
1 'polypeptide(L)'
;MALHCSRTCRKYLLHLAQENVEFRLPEIKALLSLSGVQFTLDENFDEKSPFWVLSNVSEEDVRNVMKRTVCAKSVFELWGHGRTHQELQLSLKNYPTENMVPYLKSDSTYKINVYTFNKTVIHQERIQKIDTLEFLPFSGKVNLKNPDHVFCLLENYGSDPNRIPEDPFYVYFGRWIADGQRDLIRSFSVKKRHFIGNTSMDAGLSFIMANHGKVKANDLVFDPFVGTGSLLVACAHFGSYVCGTDIDYNTIHGIGKASRKNQKWRGPDENIRANLRQYGAEKSYIDVLVSDASKNVWRTGSLFDAIITDPPYGIRESTRKTGSQKEMIKPPEDFNGESHVPVAKHLVINGRLVYWLPVYRPENILKGYKNVSLYNVRPHEVTHVTRRQVYVFQIALCRCFMSSRYKEEIIPQHPCLKLISNCEQTLSSHTSRRLVTMEKLKEFEDADGLAHLLHARFNPYQGHNSFREKYFSGLKKKTGKDEFKNTKKL
;
A
#
# COMPACT_ATOMS: atom_id res chain seq x y z
N MET A 1 13.06 -0.17 -41.64
CA MET A 1 13.92 0.90 -41.07
C MET A 1 13.04 1.72 -40.13
N ALA A 2 13.26 1.64 -38.81
CA ALA A 2 12.51 2.46 -37.87
C ALA A 2 13.20 3.82 -37.73
N LEU A 3 12.46 4.91 -37.98
CA LEU A 3 12.95 6.27 -37.74
C LEU A 3 13.15 6.45 -36.24
N HIS A 4 14.41 6.37 -35.79
CA HIS A 4 14.81 6.74 -34.44
C HIS A 4 14.77 8.27 -34.34
N CYS A 5 13.56 8.81 -34.19
CA CYS A 5 13.34 10.23 -33.91
C CYS A 5 13.93 10.52 -32.52
N SER A 6 15.14 11.09 -32.49
CA SER A 6 15.85 11.47 -31.26
C SER A 6 15.21 12.68 -30.58
N ARG A 7 13.95 12.52 -30.13
CA ARG A 7 13.39 13.41 -29.11
C ARG A 7 14.26 13.23 -27.87
N THR A 8 14.95 14.28 -27.48
CA THR A 8 15.65 14.36 -26.19
C THR A 8 14.67 14.00 -25.09
N CYS A 9 14.85 12.84 -24.46
CA CYS A 9 13.84 12.32 -23.55
C CYS A 9 13.78 13.19 -22.30
N ARG A 10 12.67 13.91 -22.13
CA ARG A 10 12.44 14.78 -20.99
C ARG A 10 12.50 13.98 -19.70
N LYS A 11 13.06 14.58 -18.67
CA LYS A 11 13.12 14.02 -17.32
C LYS A 11 12.02 14.65 -16.47
N TYR A 12 11.44 13.87 -15.57
CA TYR A 12 10.38 14.33 -14.67
C TYR A 12 10.75 14.06 -13.22
N LEU A 13 10.58 15.05 -12.35
CA LEU A 13 10.87 14.94 -10.93
C LEU A 13 9.57 14.69 -10.16
N LEU A 14 9.43 13.52 -9.54
CA LEU A 14 8.40 13.25 -8.55
C LEU A 14 8.83 13.82 -7.19
N HIS A 15 8.01 14.69 -6.60
CA HIS A 15 8.06 14.99 -5.17
C HIS A 15 7.13 14.02 -4.44
N LEU A 16 7.72 13.16 -3.61
CA LEU A 16 7.07 12.03 -2.98
C LEU A 16 6.69 12.32 -1.52
N ALA A 17 5.66 11.62 -1.04
CA ALA A 17 5.36 11.51 0.38
C ALA A 17 6.48 10.74 1.12
N GLN A 18 6.54 10.97 2.44
CA GLN A 18 7.44 10.27 3.38
C GLN A 18 6.69 9.30 4.29
N GLU A 19 5.38 9.19 4.11
CA GLU A 19 4.57 8.10 4.65
C GLU A 19 4.71 6.89 3.71
N ASN A 20 4.66 5.67 4.25
CA ASN A 20 4.61 4.43 3.46
C ASN A 20 5.72 4.36 2.37
N VAL A 21 6.97 4.61 2.76
CA VAL A 21 8.12 4.77 1.86
C VAL A 21 8.34 3.57 0.91
N GLU A 22 8.20 2.33 1.41
CA GLU A 22 8.38 1.09 0.63
C GLU A 22 7.29 0.85 -0.44
N PHE A 23 6.20 1.62 -0.41
CA PHE A 23 5.05 1.47 -1.32
C PHE A 23 5.19 2.34 -2.57
N ARG A 24 6.08 3.35 -2.52
CA ARG A 24 6.20 4.39 -3.55
C ARG A 24 6.68 3.83 -4.87
N LEU A 25 7.76 3.05 -4.86
CA LEU A 25 8.33 2.44 -6.05
C LEU A 25 7.35 1.43 -6.71
N PRO A 26 6.73 0.49 -5.96
CA PRO A 26 5.74 -0.43 -6.53
C PRO A 26 4.44 0.24 -7.01
N GLU A 27 3.91 1.27 -6.32
CA GLU A 27 2.72 2.00 -6.78
C GLU A 27 3.00 2.69 -8.13
N ILE A 28 4.10 3.45 -8.23
CA ILE A 28 4.46 4.17 -9.46
C ILE A 28 4.74 3.18 -10.61
N LYS A 29 5.44 2.07 -10.34
CA LYS A 29 5.63 0.98 -11.33
C LYS A 29 4.30 0.37 -11.80
N ALA A 30 3.35 0.15 -10.90
CA ALA A 30 2.04 -0.39 -11.26
C ALA A 30 1.25 0.60 -12.13
N LEU A 31 1.29 1.90 -11.83
CA LEU A 31 0.59 2.96 -12.57
C LEU A 31 1.21 3.24 -13.97
N LEU A 32 2.54 3.21 -14.09
CA LEU A 32 3.22 3.27 -15.39
C LEU A 32 2.85 2.06 -16.25
N SER A 33 2.93 0.85 -15.69
CA SER A 33 2.56 -0.38 -16.38
C SER A 33 1.06 -0.45 -16.73
N LEU A 34 0.18 0.16 -15.93
CA LEU A 34 -1.25 0.30 -16.26
C LEU A 34 -1.48 1.23 -17.47
N SER A 35 -0.58 2.19 -17.69
CA SER A 35 -0.58 3.07 -18.87
C SER A 35 0.13 2.45 -20.08
N GLY A 36 0.53 1.18 -20.01
CA GLY A 36 1.27 0.48 -21.06
C GLY A 36 2.79 0.73 -21.08
N VAL A 37 3.31 1.52 -20.12
CA VAL A 37 4.73 1.91 -20.09
C VAL A 37 5.59 0.81 -19.46
N GLN A 38 6.56 0.32 -20.22
CA GLN A 38 7.64 -0.54 -19.72
C GLN A 38 8.65 0.33 -18.97
N PHE A 39 8.67 0.25 -17.63
CA PHE A 39 9.56 1.06 -16.79
C PHE A 39 10.67 0.24 -16.13
N THR A 40 11.91 0.54 -16.52
CA THR A 40 13.13 0.07 -15.85
C THR A 40 13.56 1.10 -14.80
N LEU A 41 14.02 0.64 -13.65
CA LEU A 41 14.49 1.52 -12.57
C LEU A 41 15.91 2.02 -12.88
N ASP A 42 16.12 3.33 -12.87
CA ASP A 42 17.46 3.93 -12.97
C ASP A 42 18.35 3.48 -11.79
N GLU A 43 19.62 3.18 -12.04
CA GLU A 43 20.58 2.66 -11.05
C GLU A 43 20.76 3.56 -9.82
N ASN A 44 20.53 4.87 -9.99
CA ASN A 44 20.67 5.90 -8.95
C ASN A 44 19.39 6.12 -8.11
N PHE A 45 18.44 5.18 -8.10
CA PHE A 45 17.23 5.28 -7.29
C PHE A 45 17.52 5.15 -5.78
N ASP A 46 17.36 6.24 -5.02
CA ASP A 46 17.34 6.21 -3.56
C ASP A 46 15.91 6.08 -3.03
N GLU A 47 15.59 4.92 -2.45
CA GLU A 47 14.30 4.64 -1.82
C GLU A 47 13.99 5.55 -0.62
N LYS A 48 14.98 6.23 -0.02
CA LYS A 48 14.74 7.19 1.07
C LYS A 48 14.55 8.62 0.59
N SER A 49 14.92 8.93 -0.65
CA SER A 49 14.82 10.28 -1.19
C SER A 49 13.35 10.75 -1.25
N PRO A 50 13.06 12.02 -0.90
CA PRO A 50 11.77 12.65 -1.18
C PRO A 50 11.58 13.01 -2.65
N PHE A 51 12.64 12.94 -3.45
CA PHE A 51 12.66 13.30 -4.86
C PHE A 51 13.14 12.12 -5.72
N TRP A 52 12.39 11.79 -6.76
CA TRP A 52 12.74 10.72 -7.70
C TRP A 52 12.65 11.25 -9.13
N VAL A 53 13.77 11.20 -9.85
CA VAL A 53 13.81 11.50 -11.29
C VAL A 53 13.34 10.28 -12.07
N LEU A 54 12.33 10.46 -12.92
CA LEU A 54 11.90 9.52 -13.94
C LEU A 54 12.50 9.92 -15.29
N SER A 55 13.15 8.95 -15.93
CA SER A 55 13.64 8.99 -17.30
C SER A 55 12.73 8.13 -18.19
N ASN A 56 12.81 8.28 -19.52
CA ASN A 56 12.13 7.40 -20.50
C ASN A 56 10.59 7.33 -20.39
N VAL A 57 9.96 8.44 -20.00
CA VAL A 57 8.50 8.60 -19.92
C VAL A 57 8.06 9.92 -20.60
N SER A 58 6.83 9.99 -21.08
CA SER A 58 6.24 11.22 -21.63
C SER A 58 5.52 12.07 -20.58
N GLU A 59 5.15 13.31 -20.93
CA GLU A 59 4.33 14.15 -20.04
C GLU A 59 2.93 13.52 -19.80
N GLU A 60 2.39 12.80 -20.79
CA GLU A 60 1.11 12.10 -20.67
C GLU A 60 1.21 10.93 -19.68
N ASP A 61 2.28 10.14 -19.72
CA ASP A 61 2.51 9.02 -18.81
C ASP A 61 2.56 9.48 -17.35
N VAL A 62 3.34 10.53 -17.06
CA VAL A 62 3.41 11.08 -15.70
C VAL A 62 2.08 11.71 -15.29
N ARG A 63 1.35 12.39 -16.20
CA ARG A 63 0.00 12.88 -15.90
C ARG A 63 -0.95 11.73 -15.57
N ASN A 64 -0.87 10.59 -16.26
CA ASN A 64 -1.69 9.41 -15.98
C ASN A 64 -1.35 8.76 -14.64
N VAL A 65 -0.08 8.75 -14.22
CA VAL A 65 0.34 8.38 -12.86
C VAL A 65 -0.23 9.35 -11.81
N MET A 66 -0.12 10.67 -12.03
CA MET A 66 -0.56 11.69 -11.08
C MET A 66 -2.08 11.75 -10.88
N LYS A 67 -2.88 11.32 -11.88
CA LYS A 67 -4.33 11.11 -11.75
C LYS A 67 -4.72 10.03 -10.73
N ARG A 68 -3.78 9.24 -10.18
CA ARG A 68 -4.08 8.07 -9.33
C ARG A 68 -3.20 7.88 -8.10
N THR A 69 -1.91 8.21 -8.17
CA THR A 69 -0.96 7.99 -7.07
C THR A 69 -1.37 8.74 -5.80
N VAL A 70 -1.26 8.06 -4.66
CA VAL A 70 -1.32 8.71 -3.34
C VAL A 70 0.06 8.77 -2.65
N CYS A 71 1.06 8.09 -3.22
CA CYS A 71 2.46 8.19 -2.81
C CYS A 71 3.18 9.44 -3.33
N ALA A 72 2.83 9.99 -4.49
CA ALA A 72 3.37 11.26 -4.96
C ALA A 72 2.52 12.46 -4.51
N LYS A 73 3.18 13.60 -4.27
CA LYS A 73 2.53 14.90 -3.99
C LYS A 73 2.37 15.70 -5.27
N SER A 74 3.44 15.82 -6.06
CA SER A 74 3.50 16.62 -7.29
C SER A 74 4.54 16.04 -8.25
N VAL A 75 4.38 16.30 -9.56
CA VAL A 75 5.41 16.03 -10.57
C VAL A 75 5.77 17.30 -11.35
N PHE A 76 7.05 17.43 -11.67
CA PHE A 76 7.64 18.55 -12.39
C PHE A 76 8.38 18.05 -13.63
N GLU A 77 8.32 18.76 -14.75
CA GLU A 77 9.31 18.61 -15.83
C GLU A 77 10.62 19.20 -15.33
N LEU A 78 11.67 18.38 -15.26
CA LEU A 78 12.94 18.74 -14.68
C LEU A 78 13.77 19.51 -15.71
N TRP A 79 14.02 20.79 -15.45
CA TRP A 79 14.81 21.65 -16.33
C TRP A 79 16.29 21.64 -15.93
N GLY A 80 16.60 21.69 -14.63
CA GLY A 80 17.98 21.57 -14.19
C GLY A 80 18.09 21.14 -12.73
N HIS A 81 19.26 20.65 -12.36
CA HIS A 81 19.55 20.16 -11.02
C HIS A 81 21.05 20.14 -10.71
N GLY A 82 21.40 20.10 -9.42
CA GLY A 82 22.79 20.05 -8.96
C GLY A 82 22.93 20.00 -7.45
N ARG A 83 24.14 19.74 -6.96
CA ARG A 83 24.52 19.84 -5.54
C ARG A 83 24.85 21.28 -5.12
N THR A 84 25.27 22.10 -6.08
CA THR A 84 25.62 23.52 -5.88
C THR A 84 24.80 24.41 -6.79
N HIS A 85 24.73 25.71 -6.46
CA HIS A 85 24.08 26.70 -7.33
C HIS A 85 24.75 26.77 -8.72
N GLN A 86 26.07 26.60 -8.79
CA GLN A 86 26.81 26.56 -10.07
C GLN A 86 26.43 25.33 -10.91
N GLU A 87 26.35 24.14 -10.31
CA GLU A 87 25.87 22.93 -11.01
C GLU A 87 24.44 23.10 -11.52
N LEU A 88 23.53 23.66 -10.70
CA LEU A 88 22.16 23.96 -11.10
C LEU A 88 22.12 24.92 -12.29
N GLN A 89 22.90 26.01 -12.25
CA GLN A 89 22.96 27.00 -13.32
C GLN A 89 23.52 26.40 -14.62
N LEU A 90 24.56 25.56 -14.55
CA LEU A 90 25.11 24.84 -15.71
C LEU A 90 24.09 23.85 -16.27
N SER A 91 23.40 23.10 -15.40
CA SER A 91 22.35 22.15 -15.78
C SER A 91 21.19 22.86 -16.51
N LEU A 92 20.77 24.03 -16.01
CA LEU A 92 19.73 24.86 -16.64
C LEU A 92 20.16 25.44 -17.99
N LYS A 93 21.42 25.91 -18.12
CA LYS A 93 21.96 26.40 -19.40
C LYS A 93 22.08 25.30 -20.47
N ASN A 94 22.26 24.04 -20.05
CA ASN A 94 22.34 22.88 -20.93
C ASN A 94 20.96 22.28 -21.27
N TYR A 95 19.86 22.77 -20.69
CA TYR A 95 18.52 22.28 -21.00
C TYR A 95 18.04 22.86 -22.35
N PRO A 96 17.40 22.06 -23.23
CA PRO A 96 17.08 22.52 -24.57
C PRO A 96 16.10 23.70 -24.56
N THR A 97 16.55 24.85 -25.07
CA THR A 97 15.84 26.12 -24.98
C THR A 97 14.48 26.09 -25.68
N GLU A 98 14.35 25.31 -26.76
CA GLU A 98 13.10 25.08 -27.48
C GLU A 98 12.00 24.42 -26.62
N ASN A 99 12.36 23.68 -25.56
CA ASN A 99 11.41 23.14 -24.60
C ASN A 99 11.02 24.17 -23.52
N MET A 100 11.86 25.18 -23.24
CA MET A 100 11.58 26.23 -22.26
C MET A 100 10.75 27.37 -22.85
N VAL A 101 11.12 27.84 -24.05
CA VAL A 101 10.52 29.00 -24.74
C VAL A 101 8.98 29.03 -24.73
N PRO A 102 8.24 27.91 -24.93
CA PRO A 102 6.78 27.91 -24.85
C PRO A 102 6.20 28.47 -23.55
N TYR A 103 6.95 28.36 -22.43
CA TYR A 103 6.49 28.69 -21.08
C TYR A 103 7.14 29.94 -20.47
N LEU A 104 7.94 30.67 -21.25
CA LEU A 104 8.68 31.86 -20.81
C LEU A 104 8.23 33.16 -21.50
N LYS A 105 7.22 33.07 -22.37
CA LYS A 105 6.78 34.16 -23.26
C LYS A 105 6.11 35.32 -22.54
N SER A 106 6.19 36.51 -23.13
CA SER A 106 5.62 37.77 -22.63
C SER A 106 4.09 37.87 -22.67
N ASP A 107 3.41 37.01 -23.43
CA ASP A 107 1.96 36.85 -23.45
C ASP A 107 1.44 35.93 -22.32
N SER A 108 2.33 35.25 -21.59
CA SER A 108 2.01 34.34 -20.48
C SER A 108 2.26 34.94 -19.10
N THR A 109 1.62 34.38 -18.07
CA THR A 109 1.87 34.70 -16.67
C THR A 109 2.46 33.53 -15.89
N TYR A 110 3.34 33.82 -14.93
CA TYR A 110 4.03 32.78 -14.16
C TYR A 110 4.17 33.07 -12.67
N LYS A 111 4.49 32.04 -11.89
CA LYS A 111 5.07 32.19 -10.54
C LYS A 111 6.17 31.16 -10.29
N ILE A 112 7.11 31.52 -9.42
CA ILE A 112 8.14 30.62 -8.92
C ILE A 112 7.85 30.31 -7.44
N ASN A 113 7.67 29.04 -7.12
CA ASN A 113 7.55 28.56 -5.75
C ASN A 113 8.89 27.99 -5.26
N VAL A 114 9.20 28.20 -3.98
CA VAL A 114 10.30 27.50 -3.30
C VAL A 114 9.73 26.40 -2.40
N TYR A 115 10.20 25.17 -2.57
CA TYR A 115 9.84 24.02 -1.74
C TYR A 115 11.09 23.41 -1.12
N THR A 116 11.14 23.41 0.21
CA THR A 116 12.28 22.86 0.97
C THR A 116 11.86 21.59 1.69
N PHE A 117 12.63 20.52 1.51
CA PHE A 117 12.49 19.31 2.30
C PHE A 117 13.38 19.41 3.54
N ASN A 118 12.82 19.11 4.71
CA ASN A 118 13.52 19.10 6.01
C ASN A 118 14.13 20.45 6.48
N LYS A 119 13.73 21.59 5.88
CA LYS A 119 14.06 22.94 6.38
C LYS A 119 12.85 23.87 6.23
N THR A 120 12.59 24.72 7.21
CA THR A 120 11.64 25.84 7.09
C THR A 120 12.41 27.07 6.67
N VAL A 121 11.95 27.77 5.62
CA VAL A 121 12.62 28.93 5.03
C VAL A 121 11.69 30.14 5.12
N ILE A 122 12.18 31.26 5.65
CA ILE A 122 11.38 32.48 5.85
C ILE A 122 11.13 33.22 4.53
N HIS A 123 10.16 34.14 4.51
CA HIS A 123 9.73 34.79 3.27
C HIS A 123 10.87 35.53 2.54
N GLN A 124 11.75 36.23 3.28
CA GLN A 124 12.88 36.96 2.72
C GLN A 124 13.91 36.04 2.04
N GLU A 125 14.27 34.93 2.69
CA GLU A 125 15.16 33.89 2.11
C GLU A 125 14.54 33.24 0.86
N ARG A 126 13.19 33.08 0.82
CA ARG A 126 12.49 32.57 -0.37
C ARG A 126 12.60 33.54 -1.55
N ILE A 127 12.54 34.85 -1.30
CA ILE A 127 12.74 35.88 -2.34
C ILE A 127 14.19 35.80 -2.85
N GLN A 128 15.19 35.85 -1.96
CA GLN A 128 16.60 35.74 -2.34
C GLN A 128 16.89 34.50 -3.20
N LYS A 129 16.32 33.34 -2.85
CA LYS A 129 16.44 32.11 -3.65
C LYS A 129 15.82 32.24 -5.06
N ILE A 130 14.71 32.96 -5.20
CA ILE A 130 14.08 33.26 -6.49
C ILE A 130 14.94 34.24 -7.29
N ASP A 131 15.51 35.26 -6.65
CA ASP A 131 16.39 36.25 -7.31
C ASP A 131 17.63 35.58 -7.93
N THR A 132 18.16 34.51 -7.31
CA THR A 132 19.26 33.73 -7.91
C THR A 132 18.93 33.09 -9.26
N LEU A 133 17.66 33.08 -9.67
CA LEU A 133 17.18 32.51 -10.94
C LEU A 133 16.92 33.59 -12.01
N GLU A 134 17.24 34.87 -11.74
CA GLU A 134 17.05 36.01 -12.66
C GLU A 134 17.77 35.83 -14.01
N PHE A 135 18.83 35.00 -14.07
CA PHE A 135 19.51 34.67 -15.33
C PHE A 135 18.67 33.85 -16.33
N LEU A 136 17.51 33.32 -15.91
CA LEU A 136 16.58 32.61 -16.79
C LEU A 136 15.73 33.61 -17.59
N PRO A 137 15.50 33.40 -18.91
CA PRO A 137 14.88 34.40 -19.79
C PRO A 137 13.35 34.47 -19.66
N PHE A 138 12.85 34.66 -18.44
CA PHE A 138 11.43 34.91 -18.16
C PHE A 138 11.01 36.27 -18.73
N SER A 139 10.20 36.25 -19.80
CA SER A 139 9.61 37.46 -20.41
C SER A 139 8.15 37.70 -19.98
N GLY A 140 7.51 36.69 -19.37
CA GLY A 140 6.13 36.75 -18.89
C GLY A 140 5.90 37.66 -17.68
N LYS A 141 4.65 37.84 -17.27
CA LYS A 141 4.30 38.66 -16.10
C LYS A 141 4.11 37.79 -14.84
N VAL A 142 4.57 38.27 -13.69
CA VAL A 142 4.40 37.54 -12.42
C VAL A 142 2.94 37.60 -11.95
N ASN A 143 2.33 36.44 -11.69
CA ASN A 143 0.97 36.29 -11.17
C ASN A 143 0.95 35.26 -10.03
N LEU A 144 0.90 35.73 -8.78
CA LEU A 144 0.99 34.87 -7.61
C LEU A 144 -0.29 34.05 -7.35
N LYS A 145 -1.45 34.53 -7.82
CA LYS A 145 -2.76 33.92 -7.54
C LYS A 145 -3.10 32.82 -8.55
N ASN A 146 -3.23 33.17 -9.83
CA ASN A 146 -3.68 32.26 -10.89
C ASN A 146 -2.82 32.41 -12.16
N PRO A 147 -1.55 31.98 -12.13
CA PRO A 147 -0.66 32.02 -13.29
C PRO A 147 -0.97 30.91 -14.30
N ASP A 148 -0.59 31.14 -15.55
CA ASP A 148 -0.61 30.11 -16.61
C ASP A 148 0.47 29.04 -16.36
N HIS A 149 1.61 29.43 -15.82
CA HIS A 149 2.76 28.56 -15.59
C HIS A 149 3.28 28.63 -14.15
N VAL A 150 3.51 27.46 -13.55
CA VAL A 150 4.07 27.34 -12.20
C VAL A 150 5.43 26.68 -12.29
N PHE A 151 6.45 27.36 -11.79
CA PHE A 151 7.81 26.86 -11.68
C PHE A 151 8.17 26.63 -10.22
N CYS A 152 9.07 25.69 -9.96
CA CYS A 152 9.43 25.30 -8.61
C CYS A 152 10.94 25.10 -8.49
N LEU A 153 11.52 25.77 -7.49
CA LEU A 153 12.83 25.46 -6.93
C LEU A 153 12.61 24.48 -5.77
N LEU A 154 13.19 23.28 -5.85
CA LEU A 154 13.05 22.23 -4.84
C LEU A 154 14.41 21.92 -4.22
N GLU A 155 14.50 22.00 -2.90
CA GLU A 155 15.75 21.83 -2.14
C GLU A 155 15.66 20.65 -1.17
N ASN A 156 16.70 19.82 -1.14
CA ASN A 156 16.78 18.65 -0.27
C ASN A 156 17.81 18.86 0.85
N TYR A 157 17.35 19.14 2.07
CA TYR A 157 18.20 19.24 3.27
C TYR A 157 18.35 17.89 4.01
N GLY A 158 18.12 16.76 3.32
CA GLY A 158 18.26 15.42 3.87
C GLY A 158 17.14 15.02 4.83
N SER A 159 17.32 13.92 5.55
CA SER A 159 16.23 13.28 6.31
C SER A 159 16.38 13.31 7.84
N ASP A 160 17.45 13.91 8.39
CA ASP A 160 17.62 14.09 9.84
C ASP A 160 17.12 15.47 10.27
N PRO A 161 15.98 15.59 10.97
CA PRO A 161 15.45 16.88 11.42
C PRO A 161 16.28 17.51 12.54
N ASN A 162 17.20 16.77 13.17
CA ASN A 162 18.05 17.26 14.26
C ASN A 162 19.41 17.77 13.75
N ARG A 163 19.73 17.55 12.47
CA ARG A 163 21.01 17.90 11.83
C ARG A 163 20.77 18.43 10.42
N ILE A 164 19.95 19.47 10.34
CA ILE A 164 19.65 20.18 9.08
C ILE A 164 20.90 20.97 8.68
N PRO A 165 21.49 20.73 7.49
CA PRO A 165 22.64 21.50 7.03
C PRO A 165 22.26 22.94 6.65
N GLU A 166 23.27 23.81 6.59
CA GLU A 166 23.10 25.20 6.17
C GLU A 166 22.66 25.28 4.70
N ASP A 167 23.37 24.57 3.83
CA ASP A 167 23.08 24.38 2.41
C ASP A 167 22.37 23.05 2.10
N PRO A 168 21.55 22.98 1.04
CA PRO A 168 20.89 21.74 0.63
C PRO A 168 21.89 20.77 -0.01
N PHE A 169 21.71 19.46 0.22
CA PHE A 169 22.51 18.43 -0.45
C PHE A 169 22.23 18.33 -1.96
N TYR A 170 21.07 18.79 -2.39
CA TYR A 170 20.66 18.79 -3.79
C TYR A 170 19.55 19.82 -4.04
N VAL A 171 19.61 20.44 -5.21
CA VAL A 171 18.62 21.42 -5.69
C VAL A 171 18.13 21.00 -7.07
N TYR A 172 16.84 21.22 -7.32
CA TYR A 172 16.18 20.97 -8.58
C TYR A 172 15.38 22.21 -8.99
N PHE A 173 15.29 22.50 -10.28
CA PHE A 173 14.39 23.49 -10.84
C PHE A 173 13.59 22.91 -12.00
N GLY A 174 12.30 23.22 -12.07
CA GLY A 174 11.42 22.68 -13.09
C GLY A 174 10.03 23.29 -13.14
N ARG A 175 9.29 22.96 -14.20
CA ARG A 175 7.90 23.36 -14.45
C ARG A 175 6.95 22.34 -13.82
N TRP A 176 5.99 22.79 -13.01
CA TRP A 176 4.94 21.93 -12.44
C TRP A 176 4.00 21.41 -13.53
N ILE A 177 3.63 20.13 -13.41
CA ILE A 177 2.82 19.41 -14.40
C ILE A 177 1.47 19.01 -13.80
N ALA A 178 1.49 18.37 -12.62
CA ALA A 178 0.29 17.88 -11.93
C ALA A 178 0.58 17.55 -10.46
N ASP A 179 -0.48 17.59 -9.64
CA ASP A 179 -0.48 17.08 -8.26
C ASP A 179 -1.09 15.68 -8.17
N GLY A 180 -0.71 14.95 -7.12
CA GLY A 180 -1.15 13.59 -6.83
C GLY A 180 -2.46 13.57 -6.04
N GLN A 181 -3.13 12.42 -6.00
CA GLN A 181 -4.48 12.28 -5.43
C GLN A 181 -4.50 12.16 -3.90
N ARG A 182 -3.60 12.83 -3.20
CA ARG A 182 -3.49 12.73 -1.72
C ARG A 182 -4.71 13.27 -0.99
N ASP A 183 -5.51 14.12 -1.62
CA ASP A 183 -6.80 14.56 -1.09
C ASP A 183 -7.86 13.46 -0.99
N LEU A 184 -7.68 12.33 -1.69
CA LEU A 184 -8.50 11.13 -1.50
C LEU A 184 -8.40 10.58 -0.07
N ILE A 185 -7.23 10.67 0.56
CA ILE A 185 -7.02 10.22 1.96
C ILE A 185 -7.92 11.01 2.92
N ARG A 186 -8.11 12.32 2.68
CA ARG A 186 -8.91 13.25 3.49
C ARG A 186 -10.41 13.16 3.21
N SER A 187 -10.80 12.85 1.98
CA SER A 187 -12.21 12.73 1.58
C SER A 187 -12.79 11.35 1.95
N PHE A 188 -12.08 10.26 1.65
CA PHE A 188 -12.48 8.87 1.95
C PHE A 188 -12.15 8.40 3.37
N SER A 189 -11.65 9.30 4.22
CA SER A 189 -11.19 9.00 5.58
C SER A 189 -12.26 8.23 6.39
N VAL A 190 -11.85 7.16 7.09
CA VAL A 190 -12.77 6.27 7.84
C VAL A 190 -13.68 7.06 8.79
N LYS A 191 -13.19 8.14 9.41
CA LYS A 191 -13.97 9.01 10.32
C LYS A 191 -15.26 9.58 9.69
N LYS A 192 -15.21 9.92 8.39
CA LYS A 192 -16.31 10.52 7.62
C LYS A 192 -17.24 9.50 6.95
N ARG A 193 -16.86 8.22 6.93
CA ARG A 193 -17.59 7.19 6.20
C ARG A 193 -18.86 6.76 6.94
N HIS A 194 -19.97 6.54 6.22
CA HIS A 194 -21.24 6.13 6.82
C HIS A 194 -21.11 4.84 7.63
N PHE A 195 -20.79 3.73 6.96
CA PHE A 195 -20.62 2.41 7.58
C PHE A 195 -19.15 2.12 7.89
N ILE A 196 -18.86 1.88 9.17
CA ILE A 196 -17.52 1.58 9.69
C ILE A 196 -17.55 0.42 10.69
N GLY A 197 -16.40 -0.23 10.87
CA GLY A 197 -16.20 -1.37 11.76
C GLY A 197 -14.75 -1.51 12.21
N ASN A 198 -14.47 -2.48 13.06
CA ASN A 198 -13.12 -2.74 13.59
C ASN A 198 -12.08 -3.07 12.49
N THR A 199 -12.57 -3.58 11.35
CA THR A 199 -11.84 -4.01 10.16
C THR A 199 -11.75 -2.95 9.07
N SER A 200 -12.29 -1.73 9.27
CA SER A 200 -12.21 -0.67 8.25
C SER A 200 -10.74 -0.27 7.98
N MET A 201 -10.21 -0.71 6.84
CA MET A 201 -8.90 -0.29 6.32
C MET A 201 -8.84 1.25 6.14
N ASP A 202 -7.64 1.80 6.36
CA ASP A 202 -7.31 3.19 6.07
C ASP A 202 -7.51 3.56 4.58
N ALA A 203 -7.90 4.80 4.31
CA ALA A 203 -8.19 5.26 2.95
C ALA A 203 -6.96 5.29 2.06
N GLY A 204 -5.82 5.80 2.55
CA GLY A 204 -4.58 5.86 1.77
C GLY A 204 -4.06 4.47 1.42
N LEU A 205 -4.08 3.56 2.39
CA LEU A 205 -3.71 2.15 2.14
C LEU A 205 -4.67 1.46 1.17
N SER A 206 -5.98 1.75 1.23
CA SER A 206 -6.96 1.17 0.29
C SER A 206 -6.70 1.62 -1.16
N PHE A 207 -6.33 2.88 -1.38
CA PHE A 207 -5.96 3.38 -2.71
C PHE A 207 -4.61 2.82 -3.20
N ILE A 208 -3.61 2.70 -2.32
CA ILE A 208 -2.34 2.02 -2.65
C ILE A 208 -2.61 0.58 -3.09
N MET A 209 -3.47 -0.17 -2.37
CA MET A 209 -3.83 -1.54 -2.73
C MET A 209 -4.52 -1.62 -4.11
N ALA A 210 -5.48 -0.73 -4.38
CA ALA A 210 -6.16 -0.66 -5.69
C ALA A 210 -5.19 -0.32 -6.84
N ASN A 211 -4.23 0.59 -6.60
CA ASN A 211 -3.18 0.93 -7.58
C ASN A 211 -2.19 -0.22 -7.79
N HIS A 212 -1.74 -0.89 -6.73
CA HIS A 212 -0.94 -2.12 -6.83
C HIS A 212 -1.65 -3.21 -7.63
N GLY A 213 -2.98 -3.34 -7.45
CA GLY A 213 -3.84 -4.28 -8.16
C GLY A 213 -4.10 -3.91 -9.62
N LYS A 214 -3.59 -2.77 -10.10
CA LYS A 214 -3.85 -2.22 -11.45
C LYS A 214 -5.34 -2.00 -11.78
N VAL A 215 -6.20 -1.90 -10.77
CA VAL A 215 -7.67 -1.79 -10.93
C VAL A 215 -8.03 -0.62 -11.83
N LYS A 216 -8.82 -0.85 -12.87
CA LYS A 216 -9.29 0.14 -13.84
C LYS A 216 -10.80 0.05 -14.06
N ALA A 217 -11.33 0.92 -14.92
CA ALA A 217 -12.73 0.93 -15.26
C ALA A 217 -13.18 -0.38 -15.93
N ASN A 218 -14.35 -0.87 -15.52
CA ASN A 218 -14.99 -2.12 -15.96
C ASN A 218 -14.35 -3.44 -15.48
N ASP A 219 -13.23 -3.41 -14.74
CA ASP A 219 -12.72 -4.60 -14.04
C ASP A 219 -13.76 -5.15 -13.06
N LEU A 220 -13.85 -6.47 -12.88
CA LEU A 220 -14.57 -7.09 -11.76
C LEU A 220 -13.58 -7.42 -10.63
N VAL A 221 -13.66 -6.65 -9.54
CA VAL A 221 -12.79 -6.81 -8.37
C VAL A 221 -13.50 -7.56 -7.25
N PHE A 222 -12.79 -8.51 -6.64
CA PHE A 222 -13.30 -9.34 -5.54
C PHE A 222 -12.48 -9.18 -4.25
N ASP A 223 -13.18 -9.02 -3.12
CA ASP A 223 -12.59 -9.06 -1.77
C ASP A 223 -13.17 -10.24 -0.97
N PRO A 224 -12.43 -11.35 -0.77
CA PRO A 224 -12.88 -12.49 0.02
C PRO A 224 -13.08 -12.22 1.52
N PHE A 225 -12.64 -11.07 2.05
CA PHE A 225 -12.75 -10.66 3.45
C PHE A 225 -13.24 -9.21 3.56
N VAL A 226 -14.37 -8.91 2.91
CA VAL A 226 -14.82 -7.55 2.60
C VAL A 226 -15.02 -6.66 3.84
N GLY A 227 -15.42 -7.24 4.98
CA GLY A 227 -15.71 -6.50 6.20
C GLY A 227 -16.66 -5.32 5.95
N THR A 228 -16.15 -4.10 6.06
CA THR A 228 -16.94 -2.86 5.85
C THR A 228 -16.78 -2.22 4.47
N GLY A 229 -16.13 -2.92 3.53
CA GLY A 229 -16.00 -2.51 2.13
C GLY A 229 -14.97 -1.42 1.86
N SER A 230 -14.00 -1.17 2.76
CA SER A 230 -12.95 -0.15 2.53
C SER A 230 -12.24 -0.32 1.19
N LEU A 231 -11.90 -1.57 0.84
CA LEU A 231 -11.15 -1.90 -0.38
C LEU A 231 -12.06 -1.77 -1.61
N LEU A 232 -13.31 -2.23 -1.53
CA LEU A 232 -14.30 -2.07 -2.59
C LEU A 232 -14.58 -0.59 -2.91
N VAL A 233 -14.70 0.28 -1.89
CA VAL A 233 -14.86 1.74 -2.09
C VAL A 233 -13.70 2.32 -2.90
N ALA A 234 -12.45 1.95 -2.59
CA ALA A 234 -11.26 2.45 -3.29
C ALA A 234 -11.13 1.89 -4.71
N CYS A 235 -11.54 0.64 -4.95
CA CYS A 235 -11.55 0.03 -6.27
C CYS A 235 -12.63 0.65 -7.17
N ALA A 236 -13.86 0.77 -6.66
CA ALA A 236 -14.98 1.35 -7.40
C ALA A 236 -14.77 2.84 -7.74
N HIS A 237 -13.99 3.58 -6.95
CA HIS A 237 -13.57 4.94 -7.30
C HIS A 237 -12.79 5.00 -8.63
N PHE A 238 -12.04 3.96 -8.98
CA PHE A 238 -11.37 3.83 -10.29
C PHE A 238 -12.27 3.22 -11.38
N GLY A 239 -13.57 3.10 -11.12
CA GLY A 239 -14.59 2.67 -12.10
C GLY A 239 -14.74 1.15 -12.25
N SER A 240 -14.11 0.34 -11.39
CA SER A 240 -14.31 -1.10 -11.41
C SER A 240 -15.67 -1.48 -10.83
N TYR A 241 -16.22 -2.61 -11.27
CA TYR A 241 -17.29 -3.30 -10.56
C TYR A 241 -16.73 -4.03 -9.34
N VAL A 242 -17.47 -4.09 -8.26
CA VAL A 242 -16.97 -4.61 -6.98
C VAL A 242 -17.93 -5.61 -6.35
N CYS A 243 -17.36 -6.72 -5.86
CA CYS A 243 -18.05 -7.76 -5.12
C CYS A 243 -17.18 -8.28 -3.98
N GLY A 244 -17.75 -9.03 -3.04
CA GLY A 244 -16.98 -9.57 -1.92
C GLY A 244 -17.70 -10.64 -1.12
N THR A 245 -16.98 -11.26 -0.20
CA THR A 245 -17.52 -12.17 0.81
C THR A 245 -17.07 -11.79 2.22
N ASP A 246 -17.90 -12.08 3.20
CA ASP A 246 -17.51 -12.15 4.62
C ASP A 246 -18.28 -13.29 5.29
N ILE A 247 -17.74 -13.82 6.38
CA ILE A 247 -18.40 -14.85 7.18
C ILE A 247 -19.32 -14.26 8.27
N ASP A 248 -19.18 -12.98 8.62
CA ASP A 248 -20.07 -12.29 9.55
C ASP A 248 -21.30 -11.68 8.85
N TYR A 249 -22.41 -12.42 8.92
CA TYR A 249 -23.75 -11.98 8.56
C TYR A 249 -24.09 -10.57 9.08
N ASN A 250 -23.73 -10.23 10.32
CA ASN A 250 -24.08 -8.92 10.90
C ASN A 250 -23.32 -7.78 10.23
N THR A 251 -22.04 -7.99 9.92
CA THR A 251 -21.21 -7.01 9.23
C THR A 251 -21.70 -6.80 7.79
N ILE A 252 -22.02 -7.86 7.04
CA ILE A 252 -22.57 -7.71 5.67
C ILE A 252 -23.88 -6.93 5.65
N HIS A 253 -24.83 -7.28 6.53
CA HIS A 253 -26.15 -6.66 6.53
C HIS A 253 -26.24 -5.34 7.33
N GLY A 254 -25.13 -4.82 7.85
CA GLY A 254 -25.12 -3.58 8.65
C GLY A 254 -25.89 -3.71 9.98
N ILE A 255 -26.01 -4.92 10.53
CA ILE A 255 -26.78 -5.22 11.73
C ILE A 255 -25.91 -5.08 12.99
N GLY A 256 -26.52 -4.64 14.09
CA GLY A 256 -25.91 -4.66 15.41
C GLY A 256 -25.41 -3.30 15.90
N LYS A 257 -24.44 -3.31 16.83
CA LYS A 257 -23.95 -2.08 17.47
C LYS A 257 -23.11 -1.27 16.50
N ALA A 258 -23.35 0.04 16.45
CA ALA A 258 -22.50 0.95 15.69
C ALA A 258 -21.12 1.08 16.37
N SER A 259 -20.07 1.23 15.58
CA SER A 259 -18.71 1.46 16.09
C SER A 259 -18.45 2.92 16.52
N ARG A 260 -19.46 3.79 16.40
CA ARG A 260 -19.38 5.22 16.73
C ARG A 260 -19.73 5.46 18.20
N LYS A 261 -18.88 6.20 18.93
CA LYS A 261 -18.99 6.41 20.40
C LYS A 261 -20.37 6.85 20.90
N ASN A 262 -21.10 7.65 20.10
CA ASN A 262 -22.37 8.26 20.49
C ASN A 262 -23.60 7.55 19.89
N GLN A 263 -23.43 6.36 19.30
CA GLN A 263 -24.48 5.64 18.58
C GLN A 263 -24.52 4.19 19.05
N LYS A 264 -25.66 3.74 19.61
CA LYS A 264 -25.77 2.40 20.22
C LYS A 264 -26.01 1.30 19.19
N TRP A 265 -26.74 1.59 18.12
CA TRP A 265 -27.16 0.66 17.07
C TRP A 265 -26.98 1.30 15.69
N ARG A 266 -26.68 0.48 14.69
CA ARG A 266 -26.52 0.92 13.30
C ARG A 266 -27.82 1.46 12.70
N GLY A 267 -27.71 2.43 11.80
CA GLY A 267 -28.85 2.94 11.03
C GLY A 267 -29.33 1.97 9.95
N PRO A 268 -30.58 2.10 9.45
CA PRO A 268 -31.13 1.19 8.44
C PRO A 268 -30.39 1.22 7.08
N ASP A 269 -29.72 2.34 6.76
CA ASP A 269 -28.85 2.50 5.58
C ASP A 269 -27.36 2.54 5.98
N GLU A 270 -26.96 1.90 7.09
CA GLU A 270 -25.56 1.87 7.55
C GLU A 270 -24.89 0.54 7.15
N ASN A 271 -24.67 0.37 5.85
CA ASN A 271 -24.15 -0.87 5.23
C ASN A 271 -23.10 -0.59 4.11
N ILE A 272 -22.59 -1.64 3.48
CA ILE A 272 -21.55 -1.55 2.43
C ILE A 272 -22.05 -0.80 1.19
N ARG A 273 -23.29 -1.03 0.74
CA ARG A 273 -23.88 -0.32 -0.41
C ARG A 273 -24.00 1.18 -0.15
N ALA A 274 -24.36 1.57 1.07
CA ALA A 274 -24.43 2.98 1.47
C ALA A 274 -23.05 3.67 1.49
N ASN A 275 -21.96 2.94 1.75
CA ASN A 275 -20.60 3.47 1.56
C ASN A 275 -20.34 3.76 0.07
N LEU A 276 -20.69 2.84 -0.83
CA LEU A 276 -20.54 3.03 -2.28
C LEU A 276 -21.41 4.22 -2.77
N ARG A 277 -22.65 4.34 -2.27
CA ARG A 277 -23.54 5.50 -2.51
C ARG A 277 -22.93 6.83 -2.05
N GLN A 278 -22.36 6.87 -0.84
CA GLN A 278 -21.73 8.08 -0.28
C GLN A 278 -20.66 8.68 -1.21
N TYR A 279 -19.92 7.83 -1.94
CA TYR A 279 -18.84 8.26 -2.84
C TYR A 279 -19.24 8.22 -4.33
N GLY A 280 -20.54 8.16 -4.66
CA GLY A 280 -21.05 8.20 -6.03
C GLY A 280 -20.80 6.94 -6.86
N ALA A 281 -20.44 5.83 -6.21
CA ALA A 281 -20.00 4.58 -6.81
C ALA A 281 -21.01 3.42 -6.66
N GLU A 282 -22.24 3.66 -6.21
CA GLU A 282 -23.27 2.62 -6.03
C GLU A 282 -23.56 1.81 -7.30
N LYS A 283 -23.51 2.43 -8.48
CA LYS A 283 -23.67 1.75 -9.78
C LYS A 283 -22.63 0.66 -10.06
N SER A 284 -21.49 0.69 -9.36
CA SER A 284 -20.42 -0.29 -9.47
C SER A 284 -20.53 -1.43 -8.47
N TYR A 285 -21.44 -1.34 -7.50
CA TYR A 285 -21.65 -2.36 -6.48
C TYR A 285 -22.46 -3.52 -7.08
N ILE A 286 -21.85 -4.69 -7.20
CA ILE A 286 -22.51 -5.92 -7.65
C ILE A 286 -23.29 -6.50 -6.48
N ASP A 287 -22.63 -7.24 -5.58
CA ASP A 287 -23.14 -7.50 -4.24
C ASP A 287 -22.04 -8.01 -3.30
N VAL A 288 -22.38 -8.24 -2.02
CA VAL A 288 -21.57 -9.02 -1.08
C VAL A 288 -22.35 -10.22 -0.55
N LEU A 289 -21.65 -11.35 -0.42
CA LEU A 289 -22.24 -12.63 -0.04
C LEU A 289 -21.77 -13.09 1.34
N VAL A 290 -22.67 -13.64 2.15
CA VAL A 290 -22.29 -14.31 3.40
C VAL A 290 -21.67 -15.66 3.03
N SER A 291 -20.35 -15.78 3.15
CA SER A 291 -19.59 -16.97 2.74
C SER A 291 -18.32 -17.16 3.53
N ASP A 292 -17.92 -18.43 3.65
CA ASP A 292 -16.62 -18.85 4.16
C ASP A 292 -15.61 -18.82 3.02
N ALA A 293 -14.62 -17.92 3.08
CA ALA A 293 -13.59 -17.80 2.04
C ALA A 293 -12.73 -19.06 1.87
N SER A 294 -12.71 -19.99 2.84
CA SER A 294 -12.02 -21.27 2.71
C SER A 294 -12.83 -22.36 1.99
N LYS A 295 -14.05 -22.04 1.55
CA LYS A 295 -14.91 -22.89 0.74
C LYS A 295 -15.13 -22.27 -0.64
N ASN A 296 -15.10 -23.10 -1.68
CA ASN A 296 -15.39 -22.61 -3.02
C ASN A 296 -16.91 -22.48 -3.22
N VAL A 297 -17.39 -21.25 -3.34
CA VAL A 297 -18.78 -20.91 -3.71
C VAL A 297 -18.90 -20.42 -5.17
N TRP A 298 -17.77 -20.28 -5.86
CA TRP A 298 -17.70 -19.74 -7.21
C TRP A 298 -17.67 -20.86 -8.25
N ARG A 299 -18.28 -20.59 -9.42
CA ARG A 299 -18.16 -21.49 -10.57
C ARG A 299 -16.69 -21.61 -10.99
N THR A 300 -16.28 -22.80 -11.43
CA THR A 300 -14.95 -23.03 -11.99
C THR A 300 -14.71 -22.12 -13.20
N GLY A 301 -13.59 -21.40 -13.19
CA GLY A 301 -13.16 -20.51 -14.26
C GLY A 301 -12.58 -19.21 -13.73
N SER A 302 -11.86 -18.49 -14.59
CA SER A 302 -11.38 -17.12 -14.38
C SER A 302 -12.59 -16.16 -14.37
N LEU A 303 -12.78 -15.41 -13.29
CA LEU A 303 -13.94 -14.54 -13.03
C LEU A 303 -13.55 -13.09 -12.71
N PHE A 304 -12.41 -12.89 -12.04
CA PHE A 304 -12.05 -11.60 -11.42
C PHE A 304 -10.78 -11.03 -12.04
N ASP A 305 -10.81 -9.75 -12.39
CA ASP A 305 -9.65 -9.02 -12.92
C ASP A 305 -8.62 -8.73 -11.83
N ALA A 306 -9.08 -8.47 -10.60
CA ALA A 306 -8.23 -8.37 -9.43
C ALA A 306 -8.91 -8.94 -8.17
N ILE A 307 -8.09 -9.48 -7.27
CA ILE A 307 -8.51 -9.91 -5.94
C ILE A 307 -7.72 -9.07 -4.92
N ILE A 308 -8.41 -8.26 -4.13
CA ILE A 308 -7.79 -7.26 -3.24
C ILE A 308 -8.40 -7.37 -1.85
N THR A 309 -7.60 -7.68 -0.83
CA THR A 309 -8.13 -8.09 0.47
C THR A 309 -7.20 -7.85 1.68
N ASP A 310 -7.77 -7.72 2.88
CA ASP A 310 -7.04 -7.69 4.16
C ASP A 310 -7.50 -8.85 5.07
N PRO A 311 -6.88 -10.04 4.98
CA PRO A 311 -7.36 -11.21 5.70
C PRO A 311 -7.25 -11.06 7.23
N PRO A 312 -8.16 -11.66 8.02
CA PRO A 312 -8.18 -11.47 9.48
C PRO A 312 -6.95 -12.08 10.19
N TYR A 313 -6.04 -11.25 10.73
CA TYR A 313 -4.84 -11.71 11.47
C TYR A 313 -5.12 -12.34 12.84
N GLY A 314 -6.38 -12.53 13.23
CA GLY A 314 -6.73 -13.17 14.51
C GLY A 314 -6.45 -12.34 15.76
N ILE A 315 -6.21 -11.03 15.65
CA ILE A 315 -6.00 -10.13 16.81
C ILE A 315 -7.30 -9.42 17.21
N ARG A 316 -7.80 -8.56 16.32
CA ARG A 316 -9.00 -7.72 16.55
C ARG A 316 -10.28 -8.48 16.25
N GLU A 317 -10.30 -9.17 15.11
CA GLU A 317 -11.35 -10.14 14.78
C GLU A 317 -10.83 -11.58 14.92
N SER A 318 -11.77 -12.49 15.18
CA SER A 318 -11.52 -13.93 15.19
C SER A 318 -11.57 -14.47 13.77
N THR A 319 -10.59 -15.28 13.37
CA THR A 319 -10.74 -16.11 12.17
C THR A 319 -11.83 -17.15 12.44
N ARG A 320 -12.72 -17.37 11.47
CA ARG A 320 -13.80 -18.35 11.57
C ARG A 320 -13.84 -19.19 10.31
N LYS A 321 -14.26 -20.44 10.46
CA LYS A 321 -14.53 -21.40 9.40
C LYS A 321 -15.81 -22.17 9.77
N THR A 322 -16.57 -22.58 8.76
CA THR A 322 -17.75 -23.42 8.88
C THR A 322 -17.37 -24.89 9.11
N GLY A 323 -18.01 -25.57 10.07
CA GLY A 323 -17.76 -26.98 10.37
C GLY A 323 -18.09 -27.38 11.82
N SER A 324 -18.19 -28.69 12.09
CA SER A 324 -18.46 -29.24 13.42
C SER A 324 -17.21 -29.88 14.05
N GLN A 325 -17.14 -29.94 15.39
CA GLN A 325 -16.02 -30.63 16.09
C GLN A 325 -16.00 -32.15 15.89
N LYS A 326 -17.12 -32.77 15.47
CA LYS A 326 -17.27 -34.23 15.40
C LYS A 326 -16.88 -34.84 14.05
N GLU A 327 -16.70 -34.03 13.02
CA GLU A 327 -16.30 -34.48 11.67
C GLU A 327 -14.78 -34.53 11.48
N MET A 328 -14.00 -34.50 12.58
CA MET A 328 -12.62 -35.02 12.59
C MET A 328 -12.62 -36.56 12.63
N ILE A 329 -13.37 -37.17 11.71
CA ILE A 329 -13.01 -38.50 11.22
C ILE A 329 -11.61 -38.33 10.62
N LYS A 330 -10.67 -39.24 10.89
CA LYS A 330 -9.39 -39.25 10.16
C LYS A 330 -9.76 -39.18 8.67
N PRO A 331 -9.20 -38.23 7.89
CA PRO A 331 -9.50 -38.22 6.47
C PRO A 331 -9.19 -39.62 5.91
N PRO A 332 -10.03 -40.17 5.02
CA PRO A 332 -9.58 -41.23 4.11
C PRO A 332 -8.21 -40.84 3.55
N GLU A 333 -7.34 -41.81 3.25
CA GLU A 333 -5.96 -41.51 2.82
C GLU A 333 -5.92 -40.61 1.56
N ASP A 334 -7.04 -40.53 0.82
CA ASP A 334 -7.27 -39.68 -0.35
C ASP A 334 -7.92 -38.29 -0.08
N PHE A 335 -8.31 -37.95 1.16
CA PHE A 335 -9.15 -36.75 1.44
C PHE A 335 -8.40 -35.58 2.12
N ASN A 336 -7.41 -35.03 1.41
CA ASN A 336 -6.53 -33.98 1.94
C ASN A 336 -7.13 -32.55 1.89
N GLY A 337 -7.80 -32.18 2.99
CA GLY A 337 -7.81 -30.83 3.58
C GLY A 337 -7.98 -29.59 2.67
N GLU A 338 -9.23 -29.26 2.30
CA GLU A 338 -9.58 -27.94 1.75
C GLU A 338 -9.31 -26.79 2.76
N SER A 339 -8.13 -26.17 2.69
CA SER A 339 -7.76 -24.99 3.50
C SER A 339 -7.16 -23.83 2.69
N HIS A 340 -7.12 -23.98 1.36
CA HIS A 340 -6.68 -22.96 0.43
C HIS A 340 -7.87 -22.12 -0.04
N VAL A 341 -7.77 -20.79 -0.01
CA VAL A 341 -8.64 -19.94 -0.81
C VAL A 341 -8.17 -20.11 -2.27
N PRO A 342 -8.98 -20.63 -3.21
CA PRO A 342 -8.52 -20.97 -4.56
C PRO A 342 -8.42 -19.73 -5.47
N VAL A 343 -7.77 -18.66 -4.99
CA VAL A 343 -7.67 -17.36 -5.67
C VAL A 343 -7.09 -17.44 -7.07
N ALA A 344 -6.08 -18.30 -7.29
CA ALA A 344 -5.46 -18.49 -8.61
C ALA A 344 -6.41 -19.10 -9.66
N LYS A 345 -7.42 -19.87 -9.23
CA LYS A 345 -8.43 -20.49 -10.10
C LYS A 345 -9.42 -19.47 -10.65
N HIS A 346 -9.71 -18.40 -9.88
CA HIS A 346 -10.72 -17.40 -10.23
C HIS A 346 -10.15 -16.05 -10.70
N LEU A 347 -8.85 -15.82 -10.56
CA LEU A 347 -8.18 -14.63 -11.11
C LEU A 347 -7.92 -14.79 -12.62
N VAL A 348 -8.12 -13.76 -13.43
CA VAL A 348 -7.78 -13.77 -14.87
C VAL A 348 -6.26 -13.74 -15.11
N ILE A 349 -5.80 -14.11 -16.30
CA ILE A 349 -4.39 -13.96 -16.72
C ILE A 349 -4.01 -12.48 -16.75
N ASN A 350 -2.81 -12.17 -16.25
CA ASN A 350 -2.30 -10.83 -15.93
C ASN A 350 -3.10 -10.07 -14.85
N GLY A 351 -4.17 -10.67 -14.31
CA GLY A 351 -4.88 -10.18 -13.15
C GLY A 351 -4.02 -10.26 -11.89
N ARG A 352 -4.33 -9.41 -10.90
CA ARG A 352 -3.51 -9.26 -9.68
C ARG A 352 -4.20 -9.67 -8.40
N LEU A 353 -3.47 -10.40 -7.57
CA LEU A 353 -3.79 -10.67 -6.17
C LEU A 353 -3.01 -9.70 -5.28
N VAL A 354 -3.70 -8.92 -4.46
CA VAL A 354 -3.12 -7.94 -3.53
C VAL A 354 -3.64 -8.21 -2.12
N TYR A 355 -2.76 -8.58 -1.20
CA TYR A 355 -3.17 -8.92 0.17
C TYR A 355 -2.11 -8.56 1.21
N TRP A 356 -2.56 -8.39 2.45
CA TRP A 356 -1.66 -8.23 3.59
C TRP A 356 -1.32 -9.57 4.25
N LEU A 357 -0.03 -9.74 4.55
CA LEU A 357 0.53 -10.86 5.30
C LEU A 357 1.08 -10.36 6.64
N PRO A 358 0.56 -10.78 7.81
CA PRO A 358 1.11 -10.37 9.10
C PRO A 358 2.49 -11.01 9.37
N VAL A 359 3.42 -10.24 9.91
CA VAL A 359 4.81 -10.68 10.16
C VAL A 359 5.26 -10.28 11.57
N TYR A 360 6.00 -11.17 12.23
CA TYR A 360 6.66 -10.90 13.50
C TYR A 360 8.09 -10.39 13.28
N ARG A 361 8.45 -9.30 13.96
CA ARG A 361 9.80 -8.73 13.98
C ARG A 361 10.50 -9.12 15.29
N PRO A 362 11.43 -10.09 15.30
CA PRO A 362 12.31 -10.27 16.44
C PRO A 362 13.29 -9.08 16.51
N GLU A 363 13.34 -8.38 17.65
CA GLU A 363 14.25 -7.26 17.85
C GLU A 363 15.73 -7.68 17.65
N ASN A 364 16.56 -6.72 17.23
CA ASN A 364 18.02 -6.84 17.29
C ASN A 364 18.51 -6.79 18.75
N ILE A 365 18.27 -7.86 19.51
CA ILE A 365 18.89 -8.09 20.82
C ILE A 365 20.35 -8.51 20.61
N LEU A 366 21.15 -7.59 20.07
CA LEU A 366 22.59 -7.75 19.83
C LEU A 366 23.42 -6.58 20.40
N LYS A 367 22.88 -5.90 21.43
CA LYS A 367 23.67 -5.09 22.38
C LYS A 367 23.08 -5.26 23.78
N GLY A 368 23.76 -6.01 24.67
CA GLY A 368 23.57 -5.86 26.12
C GLY A 368 23.46 -7.13 26.99
N TYR A 369 23.09 -8.30 26.46
CA TYR A 369 22.87 -9.49 27.31
C TYR A 369 23.53 -10.75 26.75
N LYS A 370 24.77 -11.01 27.20
CA LYS A 370 25.25 -12.39 27.34
C LYS A 370 24.51 -13.03 28.52
N ASN A 371 24.20 -14.31 28.41
CA ASN A 371 23.60 -15.16 29.45
C ASN A 371 22.12 -14.85 29.80
N VAL A 372 21.20 -15.41 29.01
CA VAL A 372 19.90 -15.87 29.54
C VAL A 372 19.72 -17.32 29.10
N SER A 373 19.78 -18.24 30.04
CA SER A 373 19.54 -19.67 29.83
C SER A 373 18.08 -19.94 29.46
N LEU A 374 17.87 -20.87 28.52
CA LEU A 374 16.55 -21.33 28.12
C LEU A 374 15.94 -22.19 29.23
N TYR A 375 15.00 -21.63 29.99
CA TYR A 375 14.14 -22.43 30.87
C TYR A 375 13.05 -23.13 30.03
N ASN A 376 13.10 -24.45 30.00
CA ASN A 376 12.04 -25.30 29.44
C ASN A 376 10.77 -25.17 30.30
N VAL A 377 9.79 -24.43 29.81
CA VAL A 377 8.44 -24.40 30.40
C VAL A 377 7.64 -25.56 29.81
N ARG A 378 7.29 -26.54 30.65
CA ARG A 378 6.37 -27.63 30.28
C ARG A 378 4.96 -27.06 30.08
N PRO A 379 4.16 -27.56 29.12
CA PRO A 379 2.77 -27.14 28.98
C PRO A 379 1.95 -27.66 30.17
N HIS A 380 1.32 -26.76 30.92
CA HIS A 380 0.24 -27.13 31.83
C HIS A 380 -1.07 -27.15 31.06
N GLU A 381 -1.75 -28.29 31.08
CA GLU A 381 -3.14 -28.38 30.67
C GLU A 381 -4.02 -27.60 31.65
N VAL A 382 -4.91 -26.75 31.12
CA VAL A 382 -5.96 -26.08 31.90
C VAL A 382 -7.30 -26.42 31.27
N THR A 383 -7.97 -27.41 31.85
CA THR A 383 -9.33 -27.81 31.52
C THR A 383 -10.33 -26.94 32.28
N HIS A 384 -10.99 -26.00 31.60
CA HIS A 384 -12.24 -25.43 32.10
C HIS A 384 -13.29 -25.29 31.00
N VAL A 385 -14.43 -25.95 31.24
CA VAL A 385 -15.59 -25.99 30.37
C VAL A 385 -16.51 -24.82 30.68
N THR A 386 -16.89 -24.01 29.67
CA THR A 386 -18.29 -23.57 29.44
C THR A 386 -18.43 -22.69 28.18
N ARG A 387 -19.61 -22.76 27.55
CA ARG A 387 -20.14 -21.92 26.44
C ARG A 387 -19.38 -21.94 25.10
N ARG A 388 -19.83 -22.85 24.22
CA ARG A 388 -19.97 -22.76 22.75
C ARG A 388 -19.24 -21.57 22.07
N GLN A 389 -17.96 -21.73 21.78
CA GLN A 389 -17.24 -20.92 20.79
C GLN A 389 -16.10 -21.75 20.20
N VAL A 390 -16.23 -22.13 18.92
CA VAL A 390 -15.27 -22.96 18.20
C VAL A 390 -14.32 -22.05 17.43
N TYR A 391 -13.09 -21.93 17.92
CA TYR A 391 -12.01 -21.20 17.25
C TYR A 391 -11.27 -22.16 16.31
N VAL A 392 -11.62 -22.16 15.02
CA VAL A 392 -10.86 -22.88 13.98
C VAL A 392 -10.21 -21.85 13.07
N PHE A 393 -8.91 -21.66 13.30
CA PHE A 393 -8.01 -20.88 12.47
C PHE A 393 -7.52 -21.77 11.31
N GLN A 394 -7.79 -21.41 10.05
CA GLN A 394 -6.80 -21.55 8.98
C GLN A 394 -7.28 -20.82 7.71
N ILE A 395 -6.55 -19.77 7.32
CA ILE A 395 -6.25 -19.51 5.92
C ILE A 395 -4.88 -20.16 5.71
N ALA A 396 -4.67 -20.94 4.65
CA ALA A 396 -3.41 -21.61 4.35
C ALA A 396 -2.27 -20.64 3.90
N LEU A 397 -2.00 -19.61 4.70
CA LEU A 397 -1.00 -18.55 4.47
C LEU A 397 -0.35 -18.05 5.79
N CYS A 398 -0.08 -18.88 6.81
CA CYS A 398 0.67 -18.51 8.05
C CYS A 398 1.35 -19.70 8.74
N ARG A 399 2.63 -19.72 9.20
CA ARG A 399 3.62 -20.87 9.26
C ARG A 399 4.97 -20.47 9.86
N CYS A 400 4.96 -19.81 11.02
CA CYS A 400 6.19 -19.59 11.78
C CYS A 400 6.78 -20.91 12.34
N PHE A 401 7.95 -21.32 11.85
CA PHE A 401 8.85 -22.20 12.61
C PHE A 401 9.43 -21.43 13.81
N MET A 402 9.92 -22.14 14.83
CA MET A 402 10.56 -21.50 15.98
C MET A 402 11.91 -20.90 15.57
N SER A 403 12.17 -19.65 15.96
CA SER A 403 13.42 -18.90 15.71
C SER A 403 13.77 -18.60 14.24
N SER A 404 13.49 -17.37 13.78
CA SER A 404 14.40 -16.51 12.98
C SER A 404 13.68 -15.24 12.49
N ARG A 405 14.43 -14.36 11.82
CA ARG A 405 13.96 -13.08 11.26
C ARG A 405 13.05 -13.31 10.04
N TYR A 406 12.40 -12.26 9.56
CA TYR A 406 11.73 -12.29 8.26
C TYR A 406 12.69 -12.79 7.15
N LYS A 407 12.16 -13.63 6.27
CA LYS A 407 12.79 -14.10 5.03
C LYS A 407 11.77 -14.09 3.90
N GLU A 408 12.18 -13.89 2.66
CA GLU A 408 11.26 -13.93 1.50
C GLU A 408 10.64 -15.30 1.27
N GLU A 409 11.32 -16.37 1.69
CA GLU A 409 10.85 -17.77 1.75
C GLU A 409 9.48 -17.94 2.45
N ILE A 410 9.06 -17.00 3.32
CA ILE A 410 7.76 -17.09 4.01
C ILE A 410 6.57 -16.63 3.15
N ILE A 411 6.83 -15.96 2.01
CA ILE A 411 5.79 -15.53 1.10
C ILE A 411 5.26 -16.78 0.40
N PRO A 412 3.97 -17.13 0.56
CA PRO A 412 3.40 -18.31 -0.07
C PRO A 412 3.53 -18.26 -1.60
N GLN A 413 3.93 -19.37 -2.21
CA GLN A 413 4.13 -19.47 -3.65
C GLN A 413 3.04 -20.35 -4.27
N HIS A 414 2.72 -20.11 -5.54
CA HIS A 414 1.75 -20.90 -6.30
C HIS A 414 2.20 -20.99 -7.77
N PRO A 415 2.10 -22.15 -8.47
CA PRO A 415 2.57 -22.29 -9.85
C PRO A 415 2.08 -21.21 -10.81
N CYS A 416 0.80 -20.86 -10.74
CA CYS A 416 0.19 -19.84 -11.61
C CYS A 416 0.53 -18.38 -11.25
N LEU A 417 1.10 -18.09 -10.07
CA LEU A 417 1.25 -16.72 -9.54
C LEU A 417 2.72 -16.32 -9.38
N LYS A 418 3.10 -15.18 -9.97
CA LYS A 418 4.43 -14.57 -9.79
C LYS A 418 4.37 -13.43 -8.78
N LEU A 419 5.30 -13.39 -7.84
CA LEU A 419 5.50 -12.24 -6.94
C LEU A 419 5.97 -11.01 -7.72
N ILE A 420 5.26 -9.88 -7.54
CA ILE A 420 5.56 -8.59 -8.17
C ILE A 420 6.16 -7.60 -7.17
N SER A 421 5.61 -7.52 -5.96
CA SER A 421 6.11 -6.61 -4.91
C SER A 421 5.74 -7.10 -3.51
N ASN A 422 6.51 -6.64 -2.53
CA ASN A 422 6.47 -7.08 -1.14
C ASN A 422 6.88 -5.91 -0.22
N CYS A 423 5.94 -5.02 0.10
CA CYS A 423 6.20 -3.78 0.85
C CYS A 423 5.89 -3.96 2.33
N GLU A 424 6.78 -3.60 3.25
CA GLU A 424 6.54 -3.70 4.69
C GLU A 424 5.90 -2.44 5.27
N GLN A 425 4.84 -2.62 6.04
CA GLN A 425 4.32 -1.63 6.96
C GLN A 425 4.65 -2.04 8.41
N THR A 426 5.48 -1.24 9.07
CA THR A 426 5.77 -1.40 10.50
C THR A 426 4.53 -1.01 11.32
N LEU A 427 4.04 -1.90 12.19
CA LEU A 427 2.91 -1.63 13.08
C LEU A 427 3.35 -1.39 14.54
N SER A 428 4.42 -2.06 14.97
CA SER A 428 5.09 -1.88 16.26
C SER A 428 6.56 -2.31 16.16
N SER A 429 7.35 -2.21 17.24
CA SER A 429 8.73 -2.73 17.23
C SER A 429 8.80 -4.25 17.03
N HIS A 430 7.74 -4.98 17.40
CA HIS A 430 7.69 -6.44 17.36
C HIS A 430 6.83 -7.00 16.21
N THR A 431 6.07 -6.15 15.49
CA THR A 431 5.10 -6.61 14.50
C THR A 431 4.99 -5.67 13.32
N SER A 432 4.83 -6.26 12.15
CA SER A 432 4.59 -5.59 10.89
C SER A 432 3.57 -6.37 10.08
N ARG A 433 3.22 -5.83 8.91
CA ARG A 433 2.52 -6.57 7.87
C ARG A 433 3.14 -6.24 6.53
N ARG A 434 3.11 -7.19 5.59
CA ARG A 434 3.65 -7.03 4.24
C ARG A 434 2.53 -7.00 3.23
N LEU A 435 2.49 -5.97 2.40
CA LEU A 435 1.59 -5.91 1.25
C LEU A 435 2.24 -6.70 0.14
N VAL A 436 1.67 -7.88 -0.12
CA VAL A 436 2.12 -8.80 -1.14
C VAL A 436 1.27 -8.57 -2.39
N THR A 437 1.91 -8.39 -3.53
CA THR A 437 1.26 -8.28 -4.83
C THR A 437 1.77 -9.39 -5.73
N MET A 438 0.86 -10.19 -6.27
CA MET A 438 1.16 -11.25 -7.24
C MET A 438 0.36 -11.06 -8.53
N GLU A 439 0.85 -11.60 -9.64
CA GLU A 439 0.24 -11.53 -10.96
C GLU A 439 0.11 -12.94 -11.54
N LYS A 440 -1.05 -13.29 -12.11
CA LYS A 440 -1.29 -14.62 -12.70
C LYS A 440 -0.68 -14.71 -14.09
N LEU A 441 0.23 -15.66 -14.32
CA LEU A 441 0.96 -15.81 -15.59
C LEU A 441 0.67 -17.11 -16.35
N LYS A 442 0.04 -18.10 -15.70
CA LYS A 442 -0.37 -19.38 -16.28
C LYS A 442 -1.85 -19.60 -15.93
N GLU A 443 -2.60 -20.25 -16.81
CA GLU A 443 -3.92 -20.75 -16.43
C GLU A 443 -3.84 -21.79 -15.31
N PHE A 444 -4.95 -21.97 -14.60
CA PHE A 444 -5.03 -22.91 -13.49
C PHE A 444 -5.45 -24.28 -14.00
N GLU A 445 -4.59 -25.28 -13.82
CA GLU A 445 -4.92 -26.70 -14.02
C GLU A 445 -5.20 -27.35 -12.66
N ASP A 446 -6.04 -28.39 -12.60
CA ASP A 446 -6.39 -29.00 -11.30
C ASP A 446 -5.16 -29.62 -10.59
N ALA A 447 -4.12 -30.00 -11.35
CA ALA A 447 -2.81 -30.40 -10.81
C ALA A 447 -2.08 -29.26 -10.06
N ASP A 448 -2.27 -27.99 -10.45
CA ASP A 448 -1.67 -26.84 -9.75
C ASP A 448 -2.24 -26.69 -8.33
N GLY A 449 -3.50 -27.10 -8.11
CA GLY A 449 -4.11 -27.13 -6.78
C GLY A 449 -3.43 -28.10 -5.81
N LEU A 450 -2.88 -29.20 -6.34
CA LEU A 450 -2.14 -30.22 -5.59
C LEU A 450 -0.62 -29.95 -5.54
N ALA A 451 -0.13 -28.88 -6.18
CA ALA A 451 1.31 -28.59 -6.26
C ALA A 451 2.00 -28.44 -4.90
N HIS A 452 1.23 -28.10 -3.86
CA HIS A 452 1.70 -28.03 -2.48
C HIS A 452 2.09 -29.40 -1.88
N LEU A 453 1.45 -30.49 -2.33
CA LEU A 453 1.81 -31.87 -1.97
C LEU A 453 3.04 -32.34 -2.75
N LEU A 454 3.19 -31.87 -3.98
CA LEU A 454 4.23 -32.31 -4.92
C LEU A 454 5.59 -31.62 -4.70
N HIS A 455 5.63 -30.39 -4.19
CA HIS A 455 6.88 -29.66 -4.02
C HIS A 455 6.87 -28.75 -2.79
N ALA A 456 7.84 -28.96 -1.89
CA ALA A 456 7.94 -28.24 -0.62
C ALA A 456 8.02 -26.70 -0.71
N ARG A 457 8.32 -26.12 -1.88
CA ARG A 457 8.31 -24.67 -2.14
C ARG A 457 6.90 -24.08 -2.19
N PHE A 458 5.90 -24.90 -2.49
CA PHE A 458 4.49 -24.55 -2.55
C PHE A 458 3.72 -24.97 -1.28
N ASN A 459 4.42 -25.47 -0.26
CA ASN A 459 3.80 -25.86 1.00
C ASN A 459 3.00 -24.68 1.59
N PRO A 460 1.75 -24.90 2.03
CA PRO A 460 1.01 -23.86 2.74
C PRO A 460 1.77 -23.47 4.00
N TYR A 461 1.82 -22.17 4.28
CA TYR A 461 2.26 -21.62 5.55
C TYR A 461 1.13 -22.04 6.57
N GLN A 462 1.41 -22.89 7.60
CA GLN A 462 0.50 -23.85 8.34
C GLN A 462 -0.03 -23.66 9.84
N GLY A 463 -0.23 -22.49 10.47
CA GLY A 463 0.13 -22.27 11.90
C GLY A 463 0.04 -20.83 12.44
N HIS A 464 -1.03 -20.11 12.09
CA HIS A 464 -1.42 -18.75 12.47
C HIS A 464 -1.49 -18.44 14.00
N ASN A 465 -1.63 -19.48 14.84
CA ASN A 465 -1.84 -19.36 16.29
C ASN A 465 -0.74 -18.54 17.00
N SER A 466 0.52 -18.64 16.56
CA SER A 466 1.64 -17.98 17.24
C SER A 466 1.68 -16.45 17.08
N PHE A 467 1.00 -15.86 16.09
CA PHE A 467 1.06 -14.39 15.89
C PHE A 467 0.24 -13.64 16.95
N ARG A 468 -0.98 -14.10 17.24
CA ARG A 468 -1.84 -13.54 18.30
C ARG A 468 -1.12 -13.60 19.66
N GLU A 469 -0.54 -14.75 19.99
CA GLU A 469 0.21 -14.99 21.23
C GLU A 469 1.46 -14.08 21.34
N LYS A 470 2.24 -13.94 20.27
CA LYS A 470 3.40 -13.04 20.20
C LYS A 470 3.01 -11.57 20.31
N TYR A 471 1.93 -11.16 19.65
CA TYR A 471 1.41 -9.78 19.71
C TYR A 471 1.04 -9.39 21.16
N PHE A 472 0.27 -10.22 21.86
CA PHE A 472 -0.13 -9.93 23.24
C PHE A 472 0.99 -10.14 24.27
N SER A 473 1.93 -11.07 24.06
CA SER A 473 3.08 -11.22 24.97
C SER A 473 4.10 -10.08 24.86
N GLY A 474 4.28 -9.50 23.66
CA GLY A 474 5.06 -8.26 23.46
C GLY A 474 4.47 -7.07 24.22
N LEU A 475 3.13 -6.95 24.27
CA LEU A 475 2.44 -5.91 25.04
C LEU A 475 2.63 -6.09 26.57
N LYS A 476 2.49 -7.32 27.09
CA LYS A 476 2.69 -7.61 28.53
C LYS A 476 4.10 -7.29 29.03
N LYS A 477 5.13 -7.47 28.19
CA LYS A 477 6.52 -7.06 28.51
C LYS A 477 6.69 -5.54 28.60
N LYS A 478 5.79 -4.76 28.00
CA LYS A 478 5.84 -3.30 28.03
C LYS A 478 5.19 -2.76 29.32
N THR A 479 3.99 -3.23 29.66
CA THR A 479 3.30 -2.84 30.90
C THR A 479 4.11 -3.18 32.16
N GLY A 480 4.70 -4.38 32.23
CA GLY A 480 5.57 -4.75 33.36
C GLY A 480 6.85 -3.90 33.49
N LYS A 481 7.32 -3.28 32.39
CA LYS A 481 8.45 -2.34 32.42
C LYS A 481 8.07 -0.95 32.96
N ASP A 482 6.82 -0.54 32.78
CA ASP A 482 6.32 0.73 33.29
C ASP A 482 5.92 0.60 34.78
N GLU A 483 5.38 -0.53 35.21
CA GLU A 483 5.18 -0.85 36.64
C GLU A 483 6.51 -0.90 37.42
N PHE A 484 7.55 -1.55 36.88
CA PHE A 484 8.89 -1.59 37.49
C PHE A 484 9.63 -0.23 37.52
N LYS A 485 9.15 0.77 36.77
CA LYS A 485 9.68 2.15 36.85
C LYS A 485 9.00 2.95 37.95
N ASN A 486 7.71 2.73 38.21
CA ASN A 486 7.00 3.42 39.29
C ASN A 486 7.36 2.89 40.68
N THR A 487 7.75 1.62 40.83
CA THR A 487 8.23 1.05 42.10
C THR A 487 9.68 1.38 42.46
N LYS A 488 10.39 2.18 41.64
CA LYS A 488 11.73 2.72 41.97
C LYS A 488 11.72 4.23 42.29
N LYS A 489 10.55 4.78 42.60
CA LYS A 489 10.37 6.14 43.16
C LYS A 489 9.47 6.09 44.40
N LEU A 490 9.93 5.36 45.41
CA LEU A 490 9.54 5.43 46.82
C LEU A 490 10.76 5.03 47.64
#